data_AF-A0A3B1B869-F1
#
_entry.id   AF-A0A3B1B869-F1
#
_cell.length_a   1.000
_cell.length_b   1.000
_cell.length_c   1.000
_cell.angle_alpha   90.00
_cell.angle_beta   90.00
_cell.angle_gamma   90.00
#
_symmetry.space_group_name_H-M   'P 1'
#
loop_
_entity.id
_entity.type
_entity.pdbx_description
1 polymer ?
#
loop_
_entity_poly.entity_id
_entity_poly.type
_entity_poly.pdbx_seq_one_letter_code
_entity_poly.pdbx_strand_id
1 'polypeptide(L)'
;MSESDIKAQVEAQLAQGSCAASELIALQVIGDSMEPEFKDGAIIVIDQDAVLRDRVYVLAVIEGGMVLRQLFIENEQYYVQPLNEDYMHERQSIDKNDLKGVIVQQTPPKGRRKDRITYNYQ
;
A
#
# COMPACT_ATOMS: atom_id res chain seq x y z
N MET A 1 -34.95 -17.46 23.31
CA MET A 1 -33.99 -16.36 23.09
C MET A 1 -34.59 -15.48 22.02
N SER A 2 -34.79 -14.18 22.29
CA SER A 2 -35.67 -13.35 21.47
C SER A 2 -34.95 -12.83 20.22
N GLU A 3 -35.65 -12.75 19.08
CA GLU A 3 -35.10 -12.19 17.83
C GLU A 3 -34.59 -10.75 18.00
N SER A 4 -35.13 -10.02 18.98
CA SER A 4 -34.69 -8.67 19.36
C SER A 4 -33.25 -8.62 19.88
N ASP A 5 -32.78 -9.67 20.56
CA ASP A 5 -31.42 -9.70 21.14
C ASP A 5 -30.36 -9.90 20.05
N ILE A 6 -30.68 -10.71 19.03
CA ILE A 6 -29.80 -10.98 17.88
C ILE A 6 -29.66 -9.72 17.02
N LYS A 7 -30.77 -9.03 16.75
CA LYS A 7 -30.75 -7.82 15.93
C LYS A 7 -29.97 -6.68 16.61
N ALA A 8 -30.15 -6.51 17.93
CA ALA A 8 -29.41 -5.53 18.70
C ALA A 8 -27.90 -5.81 18.74
N GLN A 9 -27.50 -7.10 18.81
CA GLN A 9 -26.08 -7.47 18.74
C GLN A 9 -25.48 -7.25 17.34
N VAL A 10 -26.21 -7.58 16.27
CA VAL A 10 -25.75 -7.36 14.88
C VAL A 10 -25.63 -5.87 14.55
N GLU A 11 -26.59 -5.04 14.98
CA GLU A 11 -26.52 -3.58 14.81
C GLU A 11 -25.40 -2.95 15.64
N ALA A 12 -25.14 -3.43 16.86
CA ALA A 12 -23.99 -3.00 17.65
C ALA A 12 -22.65 -3.39 17.02
N GLN A 13 -22.58 -4.57 16.37
CA GLN A 13 -21.39 -5.04 15.63
C GLN A 13 -21.18 -4.31 14.31
N LEU A 14 -22.25 -3.80 13.67
CA LEU A 14 -22.19 -2.94 12.50
C LEU A 14 -21.91 -1.47 12.85
N ALA A 15 -22.36 -1.01 14.02
CA ALA A 15 -22.12 0.34 14.55
C ALA A 15 -20.72 0.48 15.18
N GLN A 16 -20.17 -0.60 15.73
CA GLN A 16 -18.74 -0.79 15.90
C GLN A 16 -18.15 -1.10 14.52
N GLY A 17 -18.13 -0.12 13.61
CA GLY A 17 -17.35 -0.24 12.38
C GLY A 17 -16.01 -0.84 12.75
N SER A 18 -15.66 -1.96 12.11
CA SER A 18 -14.46 -2.76 12.37
C SER A 18 -13.22 -1.86 12.32
N CYS A 19 -12.94 -1.22 13.44
CA CYS A 19 -11.84 -0.30 13.67
C CYS A 19 -10.71 -1.08 14.34
N ALA A 20 -10.53 -2.34 13.92
CA ALA A 20 -9.18 -2.83 13.69
C ALA A 20 -8.66 -2.05 12.48
N ALA A 21 -8.46 -0.74 12.67
CA ALA A 21 -7.85 0.12 11.68
C ALA A 21 -6.42 -0.38 11.57
N SER A 22 -6.20 -1.23 10.56
CA SER A 22 -4.88 -1.44 10.01
C SER A 22 -4.17 -0.10 9.98
N GLU A 23 -2.97 0.01 10.53
CA GLU A 23 -2.36 1.31 10.77
C GLU A 23 -2.07 1.98 9.42
N LEU A 24 -3.02 2.82 8.96
CA LEU A 24 -2.94 3.51 7.69
C LEU A 24 -2.10 4.76 7.87
N ILE A 25 -1.03 4.85 7.09
CA ILE A 25 -0.15 6.03 7.08
C ILE A 25 -0.22 6.70 5.71
N ALA A 26 -0.14 8.02 5.69
CA ALA A 26 -0.07 8.79 4.45
C ALA A 26 1.31 9.44 4.31
N LEU A 27 1.96 9.24 3.17
CA LEU A 27 3.27 9.80 2.85
C LEU A 27 3.25 10.50 1.49
N GLN A 28 4.19 11.42 1.28
CA GLN A 28 4.43 12.04 -0.02
C GLN A 28 5.52 11.28 -0.78
N VAL A 29 5.28 11.03 -2.06
CA VAL A 29 6.26 10.44 -3.00
C VAL A 29 7.30 11.50 -3.35
N ILE A 30 8.58 11.10 -3.34
CA ILE A 30 9.71 11.93 -3.70
C ILE A 30 10.46 11.29 -4.87
N GLY A 31 10.73 12.06 -5.91
CA GLY A 31 11.38 11.61 -7.13
C GLY A 31 10.44 10.88 -8.09
N ASP A 32 11.01 10.41 -9.19
CA ASP A 32 10.32 9.94 -10.40
C ASP A 32 10.54 8.45 -10.71
N SER A 33 11.23 7.72 -9.84
CA SER A 33 11.50 6.27 -10.01
C SER A 33 10.24 5.40 -10.17
N MET A 34 9.09 5.92 -9.77
CA MET A 34 7.79 5.23 -9.83
C MET A 34 6.82 5.85 -10.83
N GLU A 35 7.29 6.78 -11.68
CA GLU A 35 6.52 7.26 -12.82
C GLU A 35 6.35 6.16 -13.89
N PRO A 36 5.24 6.17 -14.66
CA PRO A 36 4.18 7.19 -14.69
C PRO A 36 3.09 7.04 -13.62
N GLU A 37 3.06 5.92 -12.90
CA GLU A 37 1.97 5.60 -11.96
C GLU A 37 1.98 6.56 -10.76
N PHE A 38 3.14 6.73 -10.12
CA PHE A 38 3.31 7.60 -8.96
C PHE A 38 4.23 8.76 -9.31
N LYS A 39 3.64 9.94 -9.52
CA LYS A 39 4.37 11.16 -9.80
C LYS A 39 5.04 11.74 -8.56
N ASP A 40 6.14 12.46 -8.78
CA ASP A 40 6.77 13.26 -7.72
C ASP A 40 5.73 14.19 -7.06
N GLY A 41 5.66 14.15 -5.73
CA GLY A 41 4.72 14.92 -4.93
C GLY A 41 3.34 14.28 -4.76
N ALA A 42 3.07 13.08 -5.28
CA ALA A 42 1.83 12.35 -5.03
C ALA A 42 1.70 11.98 -3.55
N ILE A 43 0.47 11.89 -3.04
CA ILE A 43 0.19 11.42 -1.69
C ILE A 43 -0.27 9.97 -1.76
N ILE A 44 0.47 9.07 -1.12
CA ILE A 44 0.16 7.63 -1.04
C ILE A 44 -0.35 7.28 0.35
N VAL A 45 -1.26 6.31 0.43
CA VAL A 45 -1.70 5.70 1.68
C VAL A 45 -1.20 4.27 1.71
N ILE A 46 -0.59 3.91 2.83
CA ILE A 46 0.02 2.61 3.06
C ILE A 46 -0.75 1.91 4.17
N ASP A 47 -1.04 0.64 3.94
CA ASP A 47 -1.59 -0.30 4.92
C ASP A 47 -0.46 -1.20 5.40
N GLN A 48 -0.09 -1.06 6.68
CA GLN A 48 1.01 -1.80 7.30
C GLN A 48 0.66 -3.26 7.58
N ASP A 49 -0.63 -3.58 7.70
CA ASP A 49 -1.13 -4.93 8.00
C ASP A 49 -1.57 -5.70 6.75
N ALA A 50 -1.49 -5.05 5.57
CA ALA A 50 -1.86 -5.66 4.31
C ALA A 50 -0.99 -6.88 3.95
N VAL A 51 -1.65 -7.91 3.43
CA VAL A 51 -0.98 -9.12 2.94
C VAL A 51 -0.16 -8.79 1.69
N LEU A 52 1.14 -9.12 1.73
CA LEU A 52 2.03 -9.01 0.58
C LEU A 52 1.59 -9.99 -0.53
N ARG A 53 1.38 -9.45 -1.73
CA ARG A 53 1.07 -10.23 -2.94
C ARG A 53 1.98 -9.81 -4.09
N ASP A 54 2.09 -10.67 -5.10
CA ASP A 54 2.82 -10.34 -6.32
C ASP A 54 2.23 -9.09 -6.99
N ARG A 55 3.11 -8.25 -7.53
CA ARG A 55 2.82 -7.01 -8.29
C ARG A 55 2.13 -5.88 -7.53
N VAL A 56 1.97 -5.97 -6.21
CA VAL A 56 1.50 -4.84 -5.40
C VAL A 56 2.59 -3.78 -5.24
N TYR A 57 2.21 -2.56 -4.88
CA TYR A 57 3.15 -1.50 -4.55
C TYR A 57 3.43 -1.51 -3.05
N VAL A 58 4.70 -1.36 -2.67
CA VAL A 58 5.14 -1.47 -1.28
C VAL A 58 5.99 -0.30 -0.84
N LEU A 59 5.89 0.04 0.44
CA LEU A 59 6.92 0.79 1.13
C LEU A 59 7.99 -0.20 1.59
N ALA A 60 9.24 0.02 1.22
CA ALA A 60 10.36 -0.86 1.53
C ALA A 60 11.51 -0.07 2.15
N VAL A 61 12.32 -0.73 2.98
CA VAL A 61 13.60 -0.20 3.46
C VAL A 61 14.73 -0.91 2.73
N ILE A 62 15.61 -0.13 2.11
CA ILE A 62 16.85 -0.62 1.50
C ILE A 62 18.04 0.09 2.14
N GLU A 63 19.27 -0.24 1.75
CA GLU A 63 20.48 0.38 2.31
C GLU A 63 20.47 1.92 2.19
N GLY A 64 19.88 2.46 1.11
CA GLY A 64 19.72 3.90 0.88
C GLY A 64 18.55 4.56 1.61
N GLY A 65 17.76 3.81 2.40
CA GLY A 65 16.61 4.32 3.16
C GLY A 65 15.26 3.79 2.66
N MET A 66 14.19 4.54 2.96
CA MET A 66 12.83 4.18 2.58
C MET A 66 12.53 4.49 1.12
N VAL A 67 11.94 3.54 0.41
CA VAL A 67 11.60 3.65 -1.02
C VAL A 67 10.20 3.12 -1.31
N LEU A 68 9.57 3.68 -2.33
CA LEU A 68 8.36 3.16 -2.96
C LEU A 68 8.75 2.29 -4.15
N ARG A 69 8.30 1.03 -4.21
CA ARG A 69 8.63 0.10 -5.29
C ARG A 69 7.45 -0.82 -5.62
N GLN A 70 7.47 -1.45 -6.79
CA GLN A 70 6.61 -2.59 -7.08
C GLN A 70 7.25 -3.89 -6.55
N LEU A 71 6.47 -4.71 -5.87
CA LEU A 71 6.88 -6.01 -5.35
C LEU A 71 6.70 -7.09 -6.42
N PHE A 72 7.69 -7.96 -6.56
CA PHE A 72 7.61 -9.19 -7.33
C PHE A 72 7.90 -10.37 -6.42
N ILE A 73 7.10 -11.43 -6.51
CA ILE A 73 7.30 -12.68 -5.77
C ILE A 73 7.60 -13.79 -6.77
N GLU A 74 8.86 -14.21 -6.80
CA GLU A 74 9.36 -15.21 -7.76
C GLU A 74 10.05 -16.32 -6.98
N ASN A 75 9.61 -17.58 -7.14
CA ASN A 75 10.19 -18.74 -6.44
C ASN A 75 10.32 -18.54 -4.92
N GLU A 76 9.28 -17.99 -4.28
CA GLU A 76 9.23 -17.66 -2.83
C GLU A 76 10.22 -16.57 -2.38
N GLN A 77 10.90 -15.90 -3.32
CA GLN A 77 11.77 -14.76 -3.06
C GLN A 77 11.07 -13.45 -3.41
N TYR A 78 11.37 -12.40 -2.65
CA TYR A 78 10.82 -11.07 -2.85
C TYR A 78 11.83 -10.19 -3.58
N TYR A 79 11.35 -9.47 -4.59
CA TYR A 79 12.09 -8.47 -5.32
C TYR A 79 11.32 -7.15 -5.32
N VAL A 80 12.05 -6.04 -5.27
CA VAL A 80 11.48 -4.71 -5.44
C VAL A 80 12.05 -4.07 -6.69
N GLN A 81 11.19 -3.43 -7.46
CA GLN A 81 11.55 -2.83 -8.74
C GLN A 81 10.92 -1.43 -8.91
N PRO A 82 11.66 -0.46 -9.46
CA PRO A 82 11.08 0.77 -9.98
C PRO A 82 10.10 0.52 -11.14
N LEU A 83 9.25 1.50 -11.45
CA LEU A 83 8.41 1.46 -12.66
C LEU A 83 9.01 2.27 -13.80
N ASN A 84 9.80 3.30 -13.47
CA ASN A 84 10.46 4.13 -14.45
C ASN A 84 11.63 3.36 -15.08
N GLU A 85 11.65 3.28 -16.42
CA GLU A 85 12.62 2.51 -17.20
C GLU A 85 14.07 2.91 -16.93
N ASP A 86 14.31 4.20 -16.69
CA ASP A 86 15.63 4.75 -16.40
C ASP A 86 16.23 4.18 -15.09
N TYR A 87 15.38 3.71 -14.19
CA TYR A 87 15.74 3.19 -12.87
C TYR A 87 15.68 1.65 -12.78
N MET A 88 15.33 0.94 -13.86
CA MET A 88 15.13 -0.52 -13.83
C MET A 88 16.33 -1.32 -13.31
N HIS A 89 17.53 -0.76 -13.47
CA HIS A 89 18.78 -1.33 -12.97
C HIS A 89 18.86 -1.41 -11.43
N GLU A 90 17.97 -0.71 -10.70
CA GLU A 90 17.87 -0.78 -9.23
C GLU A 90 17.01 -1.96 -8.73
N ARG A 91 16.50 -2.82 -9.62
CA ARG A 91 15.81 -4.05 -9.21
C ARG A 91 16.71 -4.87 -8.30
N GLN A 92 16.21 -5.25 -7.13
CA GLN A 92 16.97 -6.04 -6.16
C GLN A 92 16.09 -6.97 -5.33
N SER A 93 16.69 -8.03 -4.80
CA SER A 93 16.05 -8.89 -3.80
C SER A 93 15.94 -8.17 -2.48
N ILE A 94 14.90 -8.47 -1.71
CA ILE A 94 14.66 -7.87 -0.40
C ILE A 94 14.19 -8.91 0.63
N ASP A 95 14.53 -8.70 1.89
CA ASP A 95 13.97 -9.52 2.98
C ASP A 95 12.52 -9.10 3.26
N LYS A 96 11.67 -10.06 3.63
CA LYS A 96 10.28 -9.79 3.98
C LYS A 96 10.15 -8.78 5.12
N ASN A 97 11.08 -8.78 6.07
CA ASN A 97 11.07 -7.86 7.21
C ASN A 97 11.29 -6.40 6.80
N ASP A 98 11.84 -6.15 5.61
CA ASP A 98 12.08 -4.81 5.09
C ASP A 98 10.90 -4.24 4.29
N LEU A 99 9.87 -5.06 4.04
CA LEU A 99 8.60 -4.62 3.47
C LEU A 99 7.71 -4.06 4.60
N LYS A 100 7.44 -2.76 4.58
CA LYS A 100 6.80 -2.02 5.69
C LYS A 100 5.30 -1.79 5.50
N GLY A 101 4.75 -2.16 4.34
CA GLY A 101 3.32 -2.05 4.06
C GLY A 101 3.03 -1.96 2.57
N VAL A 102 1.75 -2.11 2.22
CA VAL A 102 1.26 -2.06 0.84
C VAL A 102 0.61 -0.71 0.57
N ILE A 103 0.87 -0.11 -0.59
CA ILE A 103 0.19 1.12 -1.00
C ILE A 103 -1.20 0.74 -1.49
N VAL A 104 -2.20 1.26 -0.78
CA VAL A 104 -3.62 0.95 -1.02
C VAL A 104 -4.34 2.09 -1.74
N GLN A 105 -3.74 3.29 -1.74
CA GLN A 105 -4.32 4.46 -2.38
C GLN A 105 -3.24 5.45 -2.83
N GLN A 106 -3.52 6.21 -3.88
CA GLN A 106 -2.77 7.41 -4.21
C GLN A 106 -3.67 8.59 -4.61
N THR A 107 -3.16 9.80 -4.45
CA THR A 107 -3.69 11.04 -5.03
C THR A 107 -2.56 11.76 -5.75
N PRO A 108 -2.71 12.09 -7.04
CA PRO A 108 -1.64 12.74 -7.80
C PRO A 108 -1.36 14.15 -7.26
N PRO A 109 -0.20 14.75 -7.60
CA PRO A 109 0.18 16.09 -7.17
C PRO A 109 -0.88 17.12 -7.58
N LYS A 110 -1.28 18.00 -6.65
CA LYS A 110 -2.38 18.98 -6.85
C LYS A 110 -3.73 18.33 -7.21
N GLY A 111 -3.85 17.02 -7.06
CA GLY A 111 -5.07 16.25 -7.27
C GLY A 111 -6.12 16.55 -6.21
N ARG A 112 -7.39 16.38 -6.59
CA ARG A 112 -8.53 16.50 -5.69
C ARG A 112 -9.00 15.11 -5.27
N ARG A 113 -9.92 15.05 -4.31
CA ARG A 113 -10.53 13.80 -3.83
C ARG A 113 -11.05 12.87 -4.94
N LYS A 114 -11.52 13.44 -6.06
CA LYS A 114 -12.05 12.70 -7.22
C LYS A 114 -10.95 12.04 -8.09
N ASP A 115 -9.71 12.52 -8.00
CA ASP A 115 -8.57 12.06 -8.80
C ASP A 115 -7.82 10.92 -8.09
N ARG A 116 -8.40 10.43 -7.00
CA ARG A 116 -7.82 9.43 -6.11
C ARG A 116 -7.98 8.05 -6.71
N ILE A 117 -6.90 7.30 -6.71
CA ILE A 117 -6.84 5.93 -7.17
C ILE A 117 -6.75 5.03 -5.94
N THR A 118 -7.62 4.02 -5.87
CA THR A 118 -7.55 2.96 -4.87
C THR A 118 -7.08 1.70 -5.57
N TYR A 119 -6.04 1.08 -5.04
CA TYR A 119 -5.51 -0.16 -5.58
C TYR A 119 -6.27 -1.34 -5.01
N ASN A 120 -6.49 -2.37 -5.82
CA ASN A 120 -6.96 -3.64 -5.26
C ASN A 120 -5.76 -4.40 -4.70
N TYR A 121 -5.88 -4.77 -3.44
CA TYR A 121 -4.86 -5.47 -2.66
C TYR A 121 -5.49 -6.54 -1.77
N GLN A 122 -6.67 -7.07 -2.16
CA GLN A 122 -7.36 -8.19 -1.50
C GLN A 122 -7.19 -9.51 -2.25
#